data_AF-A0A9X3K4R2-F1
#
_entry.id   AF-A0A9X3K4R2-F1
#
_cell.length_a   1.000
_cell.length_b   1.000
_cell.length_c   1.000
_cell.angle_alpha   90.00
_cell.angle_beta   90.00
_cell.angle_gamma   90.00
#
_symmetry.space_group_name_H-M   'P 1'
#
loop_
_entity.id
_entity.type
_entity.pdbx_description
1 polymer ?
#
loop_
_entity_poly.entity_id
_entity_poly.type
_entity_poly.pdbx_seq_one_letter_code
_entity_poly.pdbx_strand_id
1 'polypeptide(L)'
;MLGSGAIGYAARADEARDGTEPVREIDDFTDERQKALCIHCGAVIADIESNRDHVPTKSLLTKGLRERGADYDRGEGGEFDYLPQVVVCRQCNSGFSPDENYFLCVLHAVMAGSLYPDPAIRPEASGILRSNRHVVRSLKKGPDGQLLLFDDLQPFTLFPDTAKVRNVIVKNARGHAYHEIGEPLLDAPSHVAFVPLEQLDPEQREAFESAGTPGELAVWPEVGSRMTVHLLDDQAMVGGWITVEPGRYRYAIDWAGDVIVKTVIWEYLATETRWER
;
A
#
# COMPACT_ATOMS: atom_id res chain seq x y z
N MET A 1 42.54 6.10 -13.48
CA MET A 1 42.00 6.87 -12.34
C MET A 1 40.81 7.69 -12.85
N LEU A 2 39.64 7.09 -12.92
CA LEU A 2 38.36 7.79 -13.12
C LEU A 2 37.30 7.01 -12.32
N GLY A 3 36.53 7.77 -11.53
CA GLY A 3 35.70 7.28 -10.44
C GLY A 3 34.47 6.49 -10.90
N SER A 4 34.22 5.41 -10.19
CA SER A 4 33.02 4.58 -10.26
C SER A 4 31.83 5.33 -9.68
N GLY A 5 30.88 5.73 -10.52
CA GLY A 5 29.58 6.26 -10.12
C GLY A 5 28.67 5.11 -9.70
N ALA A 6 28.78 4.67 -8.45
CA ALA A 6 27.77 3.81 -7.84
C ALA A 6 26.50 4.64 -7.62
N ILE A 7 25.42 4.32 -8.32
CA ILE A 7 24.08 4.80 -7.99
C ILE A 7 23.66 4.06 -6.73
N GLY A 8 24.19 4.53 -5.60
CA GLY A 8 23.78 4.07 -4.29
C GLY A 8 22.44 4.70 -3.96
N TYR A 9 21.37 3.89 -3.91
CA TYR A 9 20.27 4.17 -2.98
C TYR A 9 20.78 3.96 -1.55
N ALA A 10 21.71 4.81 -1.14
CA ALA A 10 21.88 5.10 0.26
C ALA A 10 20.55 5.73 0.68
N ALA A 11 19.76 4.96 1.44
CA ALA A 11 18.73 5.57 2.27
C ALA A 11 19.47 6.54 3.17
N ARG A 12 19.51 7.82 2.76
CA ARG A 12 19.77 8.90 3.69
C ARG A 12 18.57 8.85 4.63
N ALA A 13 18.81 8.25 5.79
CA ALA A 13 18.12 8.64 7.00
C ALA A 13 18.60 10.07 7.34
N ASP A 14 18.26 11.02 6.46
CA ASP A 14 18.25 12.43 6.80
C ASP A 14 16.83 12.71 7.28
N GLU A 15 16.77 13.30 8.46
CA GLU A 15 15.59 13.77 9.17
C GLU A 15 14.80 14.78 8.30
N ALA A 16 14.11 14.30 7.28
CA ALA A 16 12.97 15.02 6.74
C ALA A 16 11.84 14.84 7.74
N ARG A 17 11.70 15.81 8.65
CA ARG A 17 10.43 16.09 9.31
C ARG A 17 9.44 16.48 8.22
N ASP A 18 8.88 15.49 7.54
CA ASP A 18 7.60 15.67 6.90
C ASP A 18 6.59 15.87 8.03
N GLY A 19 5.94 17.03 8.05
CA GLY A 19 5.03 17.45 9.12
C GLY A 19 3.71 16.68 9.11
N THR A 20 3.68 15.45 8.61
CA THR A 20 2.50 14.60 8.55
C THR A 20 2.55 13.62 9.73
N GLU A 21 1.68 13.85 10.70
CA GLU A 21 1.51 12.91 11.82
C GLU A 21 0.97 11.57 11.29
N PRO A 22 1.45 10.42 11.81
CA PRO A 22 0.91 9.12 11.45
C PRO A 22 -0.59 9.04 11.76
N VAL A 23 -1.30 8.19 11.02
CA VAL A 23 -2.74 7.96 11.25
C VAL A 23 -3.03 7.57 12.71
N ARG A 24 -4.08 8.17 13.25
CA ARG A 24 -4.71 7.79 14.53
C ARG A 24 -6.04 7.09 14.26
N GLU A 25 -6.54 6.34 15.24
CA GLU A 25 -7.88 5.75 15.10
C GLU A 25 -8.95 6.86 15.06
N ILE A 26 -9.86 6.73 14.10
CA ILE A 26 -11.06 7.54 13.98
C ILE A 26 -12.25 6.61 14.06
N ASP A 27 -13.24 6.99 14.86
CA ASP A 27 -14.47 6.23 15.02
C ASP A 27 -15.26 6.19 13.70
N ASP A 28 -15.86 5.03 13.43
CA ASP A 28 -16.69 4.80 12.26
C ASP A 28 -18.14 4.55 12.67
N PHE A 29 -19.00 5.47 12.25
CA PHE A 29 -20.43 5.50 12.54
C PHE A 29 -21.29 5.13 11.33
N THR A 30 -20.68 4.57 10.27
CA THR A 30 -21.39 4.08 9.07
C THR A 30 -22.44 3.04 9.45
N ASP A 31 -23.56 3.00 8.71
CA ASP A 31 -24.64 2.02 8.88
C ASP A 31 -24.11 0.57 8.85
N GLU A 32 -24.43 -0.20 9.89
CA GLU A 32 -23.99 -1.60 10.05
C GLU A 32 -24.44 -2.51 8.90
N ARG A 33 -25.47 -2.14 8.14
CA ARG A 33 -25.89 -2.87 6.93
C ARG A 33 -24.83 -2.82 5.83
N GLN A 34 -24.08 -1.73 5.72
CA GLN A 34 -22.94 -1.64 4.80
C GLN A 34 -21.78 -2.55 5.23
N LYS A 35 -21.73 -2.88 6.53
CA LYS A 35 -20.73 -3.76 7.14
C LYS A 35 -21.08 -5.25 7.13
N ALA A 36 -22.22 -5.60 6.54
CA ALA A 36 -22.71 -6.97 6.52
C ALA A 36 -22.00 -7.87 5.49
N LEU A 37 -21.25 -7.31 4.54
CA LEU A 37 -20.69 -8.04 3.40
C LEU A 37 -19.16 -8.04 3.41
N CYS A 38 -18.57 -9.17 2.99
CA CYS A 38 -17.15 -9.23 2.71
C CYS A 38 -16.84 -8.39 1.47
N ILE A 39 -15.99 -7.36 1.61
CA ILE A 39 -15.65 -6.45 0.52
C ILE A 39 -15.00 -7.13 -0.69
N HIS A 40 -14.46 -8.35 -0.53
CA HIS A 40 -13.77 -9.05 -1.60
C HIS A 40 -14.66 -10.01 -2.41
N CYS A 41 -15.67 -10.61 -1.79
CA CYS A 41 -16.50 -11.63 -2.45
C CYS A 41 -18.01 -11.40 -2.33
N GLY A 42 -18.45 -10.38 -1.59
CA GLY A 42 -19.86 -10.08 -1.36
C GLY A 42 -20.59 -11.07 -0.46
N ALA A 43 -19.90 -12.03 0.16
CA ALA A 43 -20.52 -12.98 1.08
C ALA A 43 -20.95 -12.29 2.38
N VAL A 44 -22.09 -12.68 2.94
CA VAL A 44 -22.61 -12.14 4.20
C VAL A 44 -21.71 -12.58 5.36
N ILE A 45 -21.07 -11.63 6.03
CA ILE A 45 -20.09 -11.88 7.10
C ILE A 45 -20.73 -12.59 8.29
N ALA A 46 -21.99 -12.31 8.61
CA ALA A 46 -22.69 -12.95 9.73
C ALA A 46 -22.83 -14.47 9.60
N ASP A 47 -22.78 -15.01 8.37
CA ASP A 47 -23.02 -16.43 8.08
C ASP A 47 -21.72 -17.24 7.88
N ILE A 48 -20.55 -16.59 7.97
CA ILE A 48 -19.26 -17.19 7.63
C ILE A 48 -18.17 -16.83 8.64
N GLU A 49 -17.07 -17.58 8.65
CA GLU A 49 -15.92 -17.22 9.46
C GLU A 49 -15.26 -15.95 8.92
N SER A 50 -15.14 -14.93 9.77
CA SER A 50 -14.54 -13.63 9.44
C SER A 50 -13.43 -13.26 10.43
N ASN A 51 -12.54 -12.38 9.98
CA ASN A 51 -11.50 -11.81 10.83
C ASN A 51 -11.17 -10.39 10.37
N ARG A 52 -10.37 -9.68 11.18
CA ARG A 52 -9.81 -8.38 10.82
C ARG A 52 -8.68 -8.58 9.81
N ASP A 53 -8.70 -7.79 8.75
CA ASP A 53 -7.64 -7.67 7.76
C ASP A 53 -7.10 -6.24 7.80
N HIS A 54 -5.78 -6.12 7.79
CA HIS A 54 -5.11 -4.82 7.89
C HIS A 54 -4.93 -4.23 6.51
N VAL A 55 -5.24 -2.93 6.41
CA VAL A 55 -5.19 -2.13 5.19
C VAL A 55 -4.35 -0.89 5.52
N PRO A 56 -3.04 -0.88 5.21
CA PRO A 56 -2.41 -1.75 4.24
C PRO A 56 -2.02 -3.12 4.77
N THR A 57 -1.73 -4.04 3.83
CA THR A 57 -1.02 -5.30 4.08
C THR A 57 0.16 -5.03 5.02
N LYS A 58 0.08 -5.58 6.24
CA LYS A 58 1.05 -5.33 7.32
C LYS A 58 2.51 -5.47 6.88
N SER A 59 2.84 -6.45 6.05
CA SER A 59 4.23 -6.70 5.62
C SER A 59 4.86 -5.57 4.80
N LEU A 60 4.06 -4.64 4.27
CA LEU A 60 4.57 -3.43 3.62
C LEU A 60 5.11 -2.41 4.62
N LEU A 61 4.75 -2.52 5.90
CA LEU A 61 5.18 -1.62 6.98
C LEU A 61 6.45 -2.12 7.68
N THR A 62 7.14 -1.24 8.40
CA THR A 62 8.29 -1.65 9.21
C THR A 62 7.90 -2.70 10.25
N LYS A 63 8.88 -3.51 10.65
CA LYS A 63 8.70 -4.44 11.77
C LYS A 63 8.25 -3.71 13.05
N GLY A 64 8.86 -2.56 13.34
CA GLY A 64 8.54 -1.78 14.55
C GLY A 64 7.09 -1.29 14.55
N LEU A 65 6.59 -0.71 13.44
CA LEU A 65 5.20 -0.28 13.37
C LEU A 65 4.22 -1.46 13.44
N ARG A 66 4.54 -2.60 12.81
CA ARG A 66 3.72 -3.81 12.94
C ARG A 66 3.61 -4.33 14.37
N GLU A 67 4.70 -4.28 15.13
CA GLU A 67 4.71 -4.70 16.54
C GLU A 67 3.83 -3.77 17.37
N ARG A 68 4.02 -2.44 17.23
CA ARG A 68 3.18 -1.47 17.95
C ARG A 68 1.70 -1.56 17.58
N GLY A 69 1.37 -1.76 16.30
CA GLY A 69 -0.01 -1.98 15.89
C GLY A 69 -0.60 -3.29 16.40
N ALA A 70 0.20 -4.34 16.56
CA ALA A 70 -0.25 -5.54 17.23
C ALA A 70 -0.49 -5.31 18.73
N ASP A 71 0.28 -4.43 19.37
CA ASP A 71 0.09 -4.03 20.76
C ASP A 71 -1.20 -3.20 20.88
N TYR A 72 -1.45 -2.29 19.94
CA TYR A 72 -2.72 -1.55 19.82
C TYR A 72 -3.92 -2.49 19.70
N ASP A 73 -3.85 -3.48 18.81
CA ASP A 73 -4.89 -4.50 18.63
C ASP A 73 -5.20 -5.28 19.94
N ARG A 74 -4.26 -5.32 20.90
CA ARG A 74 -4.41 -5.95 22.23
C ARG A 74 -4.81 -4.96 23.33
N GLY A 75 -4.95 -3.67 23.03
CA GLY A 75 -5.24 -2.61 23.99
C GLY A 75 -4.01 -2.11 24.77
N GLU A 76 -2.81 -2.38 24.27
CA GLU A 76 -1.52 -2.02 24.89
C GLU A 76 -0.76 -0.90 24.15
N GLY A 77 -1.24 -0.48 22.97
CA GLY A 77 -0.62 0.54 22.12
C GLY A 77 -1.04 1.98 22.44
N GLY A 78 -0.32 2.96 21.89
CA GLY A 78 -0.66 4.38 21.95
C GLY A 78 -1.60 4.83 20.82
N GLU A 79 -2.09 6.07 20.90
CA GLU A 79 -3.02 6.68 19.93
C GLU A 79 -2.56 6.58 18.46
N PHE A 80 -1.25 6.69 18.22
CA PHE A 80 -0.63 6.66 16.89
C PHE A 80 -0.09 5.28 16.48
N ASP A 81 -0.42 4.24 17.24
CA ASP A 81 -0.06 2.86 16.90
C ASP A 81 -1.17 2.15 16.12
N TYR A 82 -2.30 2.82 15.89
CA TYR A 82 -3.41 2.31 15.10
C TYR A 82 -2.98 1.93 13.68
N LEU A 83 -3.40 0.76 13.22
CA LEU A 83 -3.29 0.35 11.83
C LEU A 83 -4.70 0.17 11.25
N PRO A 84 -5.03 0.83 10.13
CA PRO A 84 -6.36 0.73 9.55
C PRO A 84 -6.70 -0.73 9.22
N GLN A 85 -7.95 -1.11 9.49
CA GLN A 85 -8.38 -2.50 9.41
C GLN A 85 -9.86 -2.63 9.07
N VAL A 86 -10.20 -3.71 8.38
CA VAL A 86 -11.55 -4.00 7.90
C VAL A 86 -11.93 -5.44 8.25
N VAL A 87 -13.23 -5.72 8.42
CA VAL A 87 -13.71 -7.10 8.63
C VAL A 87 -13.99 -7.76 7.29
N VAL A 88 -13.40 -8.93 7.05
CA VAL A 88 -13.56 -9.70 5.82
C VAL A 88 -13.70 -11.18 6.13
N CYS A 89 -14.17 -11.97 5.16
CA CYS A 89 -14.22 -13.42 5.34
C CYS A 89 -12.79 -14.02 5.38
N ARG A 90 -12.61 -15.05 6.20
CA ARG A 90 -11.30 -15.68 6.42
C ARG A 90 -10.72 -16.28 5.13
N GLN A 91 -11.58 -16.79 4.26
CA GLN A 91 -11.19 -17.35 2.97
C GLN A 91 -10.55 -16.29 2.07
N CYS A 92 -11.15 -15.10 1.96
CA CYS A 92 -10.57 -14.01 1.17
C CYS A 92 -9.28 -13.50 1.79
N ASN A 93 -9.27 -13.22 3.10
CA ASN A 93 -8.08 -12.73 3.80
C ASN A 93 -6.87 -13.68 3.58
N SER A 94 -7.06 -14.97 3.84
CA SER A 94 -6.01 -15.98 3.65
C SER A 94 -5.65 -16.21 2.18
N GLY A 95 -6.60 -15.97 1.27
CA GLY A 95 -6.42 -16.15 -0.17
C GLY A 95 -5.41 -15.18 -0.79
N PHE A 96 -5.25 -13.97 -0.22
CA PHE A 96 -4.30 -12.97 -0.71
C PHE A 96 -2.85 -13.21 -0.26
N SER A 97 -2.62 -13.96 0.82
CA SER A 97 -1.29 -14.11 1.42
C SER A 97 -0.17 -14.55 0.44
N PRO A 98 -0.41 -15.47 -0.52
CA PRO A 98 0.60 -15.83 -1.51
C PRO A 98 1.01 -14.66 -2.42
N ASP A 99 0.04 -13.84 -2.84
CA ASP A 99 0.28 -12.69 -3.72
C ASP A 99 0.90 -11.53 -2.96
N GLU A 100 0.50 -11.29 -1.71
CA GLU A 100 1.12 -10.32 -0.80
C GLU A 100 2.60 -10.64 -0.56
N ASN A 101 2.91 -11.90 -0.25
CA ASN A 101 4.29 -12.34 -0.05
C ASN A 101 5.10 -12.26 -1.35
N TYR A 102 4.48 -12.56 -2.50
CA TYR A 102 5.11 -12.38 -3.81
C TYR A 102 5.45 -10.91 -4.07
N PHE A 103 4.49 -10.02 -3.88
CA PHE A 103 4.66 -8.57 -4.09
C PHE A 103 5.70 -7.97 -3.14
N LEU A 104 5.72 -8.38 -1.88
CA LEU A 104 6.74 -7.99 -0.90
C LEU A 104 8.15 -8.36 -1.38
N CYS A 105 8.33 -9.58 -1.91
CA CYS A 105 9.61 -10.01 -2.46
C CYS A 105 10.01 -9.18 -3.69
N VAL A 106 9.07 -8.84 -4.57
CA VAL A 106 9.33 -7.98 -5.74
C VAL A 106 9.86 -6.63 -5.27
N LEU A 107 9.17 -5.95 -4.34
CA LEU A 107 9.59 -4.65 -3.84
C LEU A 107 10.98 -4.72 -3.19
N HIS A 108 11.24 -5.70 -2.32
CA HIS A 108 12.56 -5.84 -1.70
C HIS A 108 13.67 -6.11 -2.71
N ALA A 109 13.41 -6.90 -3.75
CA ALA A 109 14.39 -7.18 -4.78
C ALA A 109 14.70 -5.92 -5.61
N VAL A 110 13.67 -5.18 -6.02
CA VAL A 110 13.82 -3.93 -6.76
C VAL A 110 14.59 -2.89 -5.95
N MET A 111 14.18 -2.63 -4.70
CA MET A 111 14.85 -1.65 -3.84
C MET A 111 16.29 -2.05 -3.49
N ALA A 112 16.58 -3.35 -3.47
CA ALA A 112 17.93 -3.85 -3.30
C ALA A 112 18.77 -3.84 -4.59
N GLY A 113 18.14 -3.70 -5.76
CA GLY A 113 18.79 -3.91 -7.05
C GLY A 113 19.31 -5.33 -7.23
N SER A 114 18.75 -6.32 -6.51
CA SER A 114 19.27 -7.68 -6.47
C SER A 114 18.27 -8.67 -5.88
N LEU A 115 18.28 -9.90 -6.41
CA LEU A 115 17.60 -11.06 -5.78
C LEU A 115 18.42 -11.68 -4.63
N TYR A 116 19.67 -11.26 -4.46
CA TYR A 116 20.60 -11.75 -3.43
C TYR A 116 21.32 -10.57 -2.74
N PRO A 117 20.59 -9.68 -2.06
CA PRO A 117 21.20 -8.57 -1.36
C PRO A 117 22.19 -9.02 -0.28
N ASP A 118 23.26 -8.26 -0.14
CA ASP A 118 24.22 -8.40 0.95
C ASP A 118 23.52 -8.17 2.30
N PRO A 119 23.51 -9.17 3.21
CA PRO A 119 22.86 -9.03 4.52
C PRO A 119 23.49 -7.95 5.40
N ALA A 120 24.75 -7.55 5.18
CA ALA A 120 25.39 -6.47 5.93
C ALA A 120 24.87 -5.08 5.50
N ILE A 121 24.46 -4.93 4.24
CA ILE A 121 23.98 -3.66 3.66
C ILE A 121 22.45 -3.58 3.71
N ARG A 122 21.76 -4.67 3.39
CA ARG A 122 20.29 -4.76 3.23
C ARG A 122 19.74 -5.97 4.01
N PRO A 123 19.79 -5.97 5.35
CA PRO A 123 19.42 -7.13 6.18
C PRO A 123 17.97 -7.57 6.01
N GLU A 124 17.02 -6.62 5.95
CA GLU A 124 15.58 -6.92 5.78
C GLU A 124 15.31 -7.61 4.43
N ALA A 125 15.76 -7.01 3.33
CA ALA A 125 15.61 -7.59 1.99
C ALA A 125 16.29 -8.97 1.88
N SER A 126 17.48 -9.12 2.47
CA SER A 126 18.20 -10.40 2.50
C SER A 126 17.42 -11.45 3.29
N GLY A 127 16.87 -11.10 4.45
CA GLY A 127 16.03 -11.99 5.26
C GLY A 127 14.77 -12.45 4.53
N ILE A 128 14.01 -11.52 3.95
CA ILE A 128 12.75 -11.81 3.24
C ILE A 128 13.00 -12.69 2.01
N LEU A 129 13.96 -12.32 1.14
CA LEU A 129 14.23 -13.05 -0.09
C LEU A 129 14.84 -14.45 0.19
N ARG A 130 15.68 -14.58 1.23
CA ARG A 130 16.22 -15.89 1.65
C ARG A 130 15.13 -16.81 2.20
N SER A 131 14.16 -16.27 2.92
CA SER A 131 13.04 -17.04 3.47
C SER A 131 12.04 -17.45 2.37
N ASN A 132 11.98 -16.69 1.27
CA ASN A 132 11.06 -16.89 0.16
C ASN A 132 11.72 -17.40 -1.12
N ARG A 133 12.54 -18.46 -1.00
CA ARG A 133 13.29 -19.04 -2.15
C ARG A 133 12.39 -19.47 -3.31
N HIS A 134 11.16 -19.85 -3.04
CA HIS A 134 10.20 -20.25 -4.09
C HIS A 134 9.81 -19.05 -4.97
N VAL A 135 9.58 -17.86 -4.37
CA VAL A 135 9.33 -16.61 -5.11
C VAL A 135 10.57 -16.15 -5.86
N VAL A 136 11.75 -16.20 -5.22
CA VAL A 136 13.01 -15.85 -5.90
C VAL A 136 13.23 -16.74 -7.13
N ARG A 137 12.92 -18.04 -7.04
CA ARG A 137 12.99 -18.94 -8.19
C ARG A 137 11.97 -18.61 -9.27
N SER A 138 10.76 -18.14 -8.93
CA SER A 138 9.78 -17.74 -9.95
C SER A 138 10.18 -16.45 -10.65
N LEU A 139 10.74 -15.48 -9.92
CA LEU A 139 11.24 -14.21 -10.51
C LEU A 139 12.37 -14.46 -11.51
N LYS A 140 13.21 -15.47 -11.25
CA LYS A 140 14.28 -15.92 -12.15
C LYS A 140 13.84 -16.59 -13.44
N LYS A 141 12.58 -17.03 -13.53
CA LYS A 141 12.07 -17.74 -14.71
C LYS A 141 11.62 -16.79 -15.82
N GLY A 142 11.41 -15.51 -15.50
CA GLY A 142 11.31 -14.48 -16.54
C GLY A 142 12.66 -14.31 -17.23
N PRO A 143 12.74 -13.56 -18.35
CA PRO A 143 14.03 -13.06 -18.80
C PRO A 143 14.61 -12.22 -17.67
N ASP A 144 15.44 -12.84 -16.83
CA ASP A 144 16.36 -12.13 -15.94
C ASP A 144 17.00 -11.07 -16.82
N GLY A 145 16.96 -9.80 -16.42
CA GLY A 145 17.81 -8.78 -17.03
C GLY A 145 19.22 -9.34 -17.06
N GLN A 146 19.62 -9.84 -18.23
CA GLN A 146 20.73 -10.76 -18.33
C GLN A 146 22.00 -9.98 -18.01
N LEU A 147 22.61 -10.38 -16.91
CA LEU A 147 24.04 -10.29 -16.60
C LEU A 147 24.91 -11.00 -17.66
N LEU A 148 24.71 -10.78 -18.96
CA LEU A 148 25.43 -11.53 -20.01
C LEU A 148 25.90 -10.69 -21.20
N LEU A 149 26.16 -9.39 -21.06
CA LEU A 149 26.78 -8.64 -22.16
C LEU A 149 28.02 -7.81 -21.79
N PHE A 150 28.21 -7.38 -20.54
CA PHE A 150 29.36 -6.53 -20.18
C PHE A 150 29.84 -6.77 -18.74
N ASP A 151 31.17 -6.79 -18.55
CA ASP A 151 31.84 -7.06 -17.26
C ASP A 151 31.64 -5.93 -16.20
N ASP A 152 31.09 -4.78 -16.62
CA ASP A 152 31.06 -3.55 -15.82
C ASP A 152 29.63 -3.06 -15.48
N LEU A 153 28.73 -4.01 -15.15
CA LEU A 153 27.34 -3.85 -14.67
C LEU A 153 26.25 -3.53 -15.71
N GLN A 154 25.12 -4.25 -15.59
CA GLN A 154 23.88 -4.04 -16.33
C GLN A 154 22.71 -3.77 -15.35
N PRO A 155 21.72 -2.93 -15.74
CA PRO A 155 20.59 -2.55 -14.89
C PRO A 155 19.81 -3.78 -14.40
N PHE A 156 19.52 -3.80 -13.10
CA PHE A 156 18.68 -4.82 -12.48
C PHE A 156 17.23 -4.60 -12.89
N THR A 157 16.76 -5.32 -13.90
CA THR A 157 15.37 -5.30 -14.35
C THR A 157 14.65 -6.58 -13.95
N LEU A 158 13.48 -6.43 -13.30
CA LEU A 158 12.58 -7.53 -12.97
C LEU A 158 11.29 -7.42 -13.78
N PHE A 159 10.76 -8.57 -14.17
CA PHE A 159 9.46 -8.70 -14.85
C PHE A 159 8.49 -9.46 -13.93
N PRO A 160 7.92 -8.80 -12.91
CA PRO A 160 7.01 -9.47 -11.98
C PRO A 160 5.72 -9.88 -12.69
N ASP A 161 5.12 -10.98 -12.24
CA ASP A 161 3.73 -11.34 -12.56
C ASP A 161 2.77 -10.20 -12.18
N THR A 162 2.28 -9.51 -13.21
CA THR A 162 1.45 -8.32 -13.05
C THR A 162 0.08 -8.64 -12.46
N ALA A 163 -0.43 -9.86 -12.61
CA ALA A 163 -1.71 -10.27 -12.02
C ALA A 163 -1.61 -10.33 -10.50
N LYS A 164 -0.51 -10.90 -9.97
CA LYS A 164 -0.26 -10.97 -8.51
C LYS A 164 -0.08 -9.59 -7.90
N VAL A 165 0.66 -8.72 -8.57
CA VAL A 165 0.83 -7.33 -8.14
C VAL A 165 -0.51 -6.60 -8.14
N ARG A 166 -1.29 -6.72 -9.22
CA ARG A 166 -2.64 -6.15 -9.33
C ARG A 166 -3.56 -6.62 -8.21
N ASN A 167 -3.55 -7.90 -7.87
CA ASN A 167 -4.40 -8.45 -6.80
C ASN A 167 -4.15 -7.77 -5.46
N VAL A 168 -2.89 -7.55 -5.09
CA VAL A 168 -2.52 -6.90 -3.82
C VAL A 168 -2.88 -5.41 -3.85
N ILE A 169 -2.68 -4.73 -4.98
CA ILE A 169 -3.05 -3.32 -5.13
C ILE A 169 -4.56 -3.16 -4.96
N VAL A 170 -5.36 -3.94 -5.69
CA VAL A 170 -6.82 -3.87 -5.62
C VAL A 170 -7.33 -4.27 -4.23
N LYS A 171 -6.70 -5.25 -3.57
CA LYS A 171 -7.01 -5.61 -2.17
C LYS A 171 -6.85 -4.40 -1.24
N ASN A 172 -5.68 -3.77 -1.26
CA ASN A 172 -5.38 -2.62 -0.41
C ASN A 172 -6.26 -1.42 -0.76
N ALA A 173 -6.40 -1.10 -2.04
CA ALA A 173 -7.23 0.02 -2.50
C ALA A 173 -8.69 -0.13 -2.06
N ARG A 174 -9.28 -1.32 -2.26
CA ARG A 174 -10.65 -1.61 -1.82
C ARG A 174 -10.78 -1.54 -0.30
N GLY A 175 -9.77 -2.04 0.40
CA GLY A 175 -9.66 -1.95 1.86
C GLY A 175 -9.68 -0.50 2.36
N HIS A 176 -8.84 0.36 1.79
CA HIS A 176 -8.78 1.79 2.12
C HIS A 176 -10.09 2.50 1.80
N ALA A 177 -10.64 2.30 0.60
CA ALA A 177 -11.93 2.87 0.21
C ALA A 177 -13.03 2.51 1.23
N TYR A 178 -13.12 1.23 1.60
CA TYR A 178 -14.11 0.77 2.56
C TYR A 178 -13.84 1.26 3.98
N HIS A 179 -12.58 1.30 4.42
CA HIS A 179 -12.20 1.82 5.74
C HIS A 179 -12.62 3.28 5.92
N GLU A 180 -12.47 4.08 4.87
CA GLU A 180 -12.70 5.53 4.92
C GLU A 180 -14.14 5.93 4.57
N ILE A 181 -14.73 5.32 3.53
CA ILE A 181 -16.06 5.67 3.01
C ILE A 181 -17.15 4.81 3.65
N GLY A 182 -16.83 3.59 4.10
CA GLY A 182 -17.79 2.66 4.70
C GLY A 182 -18.69 1.93 3.68
N GLU A 183 -18.60 2.24 2.39
CA GLU A 183 -19.35 1.58 1.31
C GLU A 183 -18.51 0.48 0.62
N PRO A 184 -19.04 -0.75 0.44
CA PRO A 184 -18.30 -1.83 -0.22
C PRO A 184 -18.28 -1.69 -1.75
N LEU A 185 -17.09 -1.57 -2.34
CA LEU A 185 -16.88 -1.54 -3.79
C LEU A 185 -16.75 -2.97 -4.38
N LEU A 186 -17.87 -3.68 -4.54
CA LEU A 186 -17.87 -5.09 -4.92
C LEU A 186 -17.48 -5.37 -6.38
N ASP A 187 -17.73 -4.41 -7.28
CA ASP A 187 -17.38 -4.56 -8.68
C ASP A 187 -15.86 -4.55 -8.91
N ALA A 188 -15.47 -5.04 -10.09
CA ALA A 188 -14.10 -4.93 -10.55
C ALA A 188 -13.78 -3.45 -10.82
N PRO A 189 -12.56 -2.97 -10.46
CA PRO A 189 -12.17 -1.61 -10.78
C PRO A 189 -12.10 -1.40 -12.30
N SER A 190 -12.60 -0.25 -12.76
CA SER A 190 -12.52 0.17 -14.17
C SER A 190 -11.09 0.47 -14.60
N HIS A 191 -10.23 0.88 -13.65
CA HIS A 191 -8.82 1.14 -13.89
C HIS A 191 -7.93 0.68 -12.74
N VAL A 192 -6.76 0.12 -13.07
CA VAL A 192 -5.68 -0.17 -12.11
C VAL A 192 -4.36 0.16 -12.80
N ALA A 193 -3.60 1.08 -12.22
CA ALA A 193 -2.25 1.42 -12.64
C ALA A 193 -1.28 1.30 -11.48
N PHE A 194 -0.04 0.93 -11.81
CA PHE A 194 1.07 0.95 -10.88
C PHE A 194 2.36 1.19 -11.64
N VAL A 195 3.14 2.15 -11.16
CA VAL A 195 4.33 2.65 -11.83
C VAL A 195 5.33 3.14 -10.80
N PRO A 196 6.64 2.94 -11.01
CA PRO A 196 7.64 3.60 -10.18
C PRO A 196 7.48 5.11 -10.24
N LEU A 197 7.50 5.80 -9.11
CA LEU A 197 7.35 7.26 -9.00
C LEU A 197 8.36 7.99 -9.88
N GLU A 198 9.57 7.46 -10.03
CA GLU A 198 10.62 8.04 -10.87
C GLU A 198 10.35 7.94 -12.37
N GLN A 199 9.37 7.12 -12.79
CA GLN A 199 8.93 7.06 -14.20
C GLN A 199 7.81 8.04 -14.52
N LEU A 200 7.21 8.67 -13.51
CA LEU A 200 6.31 9.80 -13.72
C LEU A 200 7.14 11.03 -14.08
N ASP A 201 6.77 11.71 -15.17
CA ASP A 201 7.30 13.04 -15.43
C ASP A 201 6.79 14.04 -14.36
N PRO A 202 7.38 15.25 -14.26
CA PRO A 202 6.99 16.21 -13.24
C PRO A 202 5.51 16.59 -13.25
N GLU A 203 4.87 16.69 -14.42
CA GLU A 203 3.45 17.04 -14.56
C GLU A 203 2.56 15.87 -14.14
N GLN A 204 2.90 14.65 -14.56
CA GLN A 204 2.22 13.43 -14.13
C GLN A 204 2.34 13.21 -12.62
N ARG A 205 3.51 13.50 -12.04
CA ARG A 205 3.73 13.39 -10.60
C ARG A 205 2.92 14.42 -9.84
N GLU A 206 2.91 15.67 -10.28
CA GLU A 206 2.10 16.73 -9.68
C GLU A 206 0.61 16.39 -9.78
N ALA A 207 0.12 15.94 -10.94
CA ALA A 207 -1.26 15.46 -11.11
C ALA A 207 -1.60 14.25 -10.22
N PHE A 208 -0.64 13.34 -10.03
CA PHE A 208 -0.81 12.21 -9.12
C PHE A 208 -0.92 12.67 -7.67
N GLU A 209 -0.02 13.54 -7.22
CA GLU A 209 0.09 14.01 -5.83
C GLU A 209 -0.99 15.05 -5.45
N SER A 210 -1.54 15.79 -6.42
CA SER A 210 -2.56 16.85 -6.22
C SER A 210 -4.00 16.35 -6.01
N ALA A 211 -4.30 15.09 -6.34
CA ALA A 211 -5.60 14.52 -6.01
C ALA A 211 -5.67 14.28 -4.50
N GLY A 212 -6.56 15.01 -3.84
CA GLY A 212 -6.56 15.21 -2.40
C GLY A 212 -6.77 16.67 -1.99
N THR A 213 -6.81 17.61 -2.93
CA THR A 213 -7.18 19.00 -2.62
C THR A 213 -8.68 19.08 -2.27
N PRO A 214 -9.06 19.52 -1.05
CA PRO A 214 -10.45 19.64 -0.65
C PRO A 214 -11.08 20.86 -1.35
N GLY A 215 -11.49 20.70 -2.60
CA GLY A 215 -11.92 21.81 -3.46
C GLY A 215 -13.35 21.70 -3.99
N GLU A 216 -13.86 20.50 -4.24
CA GLU A 216 -15.16 20.32 -4.90
C GLU A 216 -16.05 19.34 -4.12
N LEU A 217 -16.70 19.87 -3.08
CA LEU A 217 -17.76 19.23 -2.27
C LEU A 217 -19.06 19.02 -3.09
N ALA A 218 -18.97 18.41 -4.27
CA ALA A 218 -20.13 18.15 -5.12
C ALA A 218 -20.98 16.95 -4.63
N VAL A 219 -20.40 16.06 -3.82
CA VAL A 219 -21.04 14.87 -3.26
C VAL A 219 -20.81 14.89 -1.74
N TRP A 220 -21.64 14.20 -0.93
CA TRP A 220 -21.44 13.93 0.53
C TRP A 220 -21.12 12.43 0.74
N PRO A 221 -20.09 12.05 1.54
CA PRO A 221 -19.75 10.63 1.72
C PRO A 221 -20.82 10.00 2.62
N GLU A 222 -20.79 8.67 2.78
CA GLU A 222 -21.75 7.99 3.65
C GLU A 222 -21.72 8.61 5.05
N VAL A 223 -22.89 8.97 5.55
CA VAL A 223 -23.01 9.71 6.81
C VAL A 223 -22.46 8.85 7.94
N GLY A 224 -21.48 9.39 8.67
CA GLY A 224 -20.83 8.69 9.77
C GLY A 224 -19.55 7.94 9.39
N SER A 225 -19.19 7.92 8.11
CA SER A 225 -17.90 7.42 7.64
C SER A 225 -16.73 8.23 8.21
N ARG A 226 -15.53 7.63 8.28
CA ARG A 226 -14.30 8.32 8.70
C ARG A 226 -14.00 9.51 7.80
N MET A 227 -14.25 9.38 6.50
CA MET A 227 -14.17 10.48 5.54
C MET A 227 -15.06 11.67 5.95
N THR A 228 -16.27 11.41 6.44
CA THR A 228 -17.16 12.49 6.94
C THR A 228 -16.56 13.16 8.17
N VAL A 229 -15.99 12.39 9.11
CA VAL A 229 -15.32 12.94 10.29
C VAL A 229 -14.12 13.80 9.88
N HIS A 230 -13.32 13.33 8.92
CA HIS A 230 -12.19 14.06 8.35
C HIS A 230 -12.59 15.39 7.71
N LEU A 231 -13.70 15.43 6.96
CA LEU A 231 -14.21 16.67 6.36
C LEU A 231 -14.69 17.69 7.41
N LEU A 232 -15.01 17.24 8.62
CA LEU A 232 -15.47 18.10 9.73
C LEU A 232 -14.35 18.45 10.72
N ASP A 233 -13.20 17.78 10.64
CA ASP A 233 -12.03 18.03 11.46
C ASP A 233 -11.01 18.89 10.67
N ASP A 234 -11.05 20.21 10.90
CA ASP A 234 -10.19 21.21 10.25
C ASP A 234 -8.66 20.93 10.42
N GLN A 235 -8.27 20.04 11.33
CA GLN A 235 -6.88 19.66 11.57
C GLN A 235 -6.45 18.37 10.85
N ALA A 236 -7.37 17.60 10.28
CA ALA A 236 -7.09 16.21 9.89
C ALA A 236 -6.53 16.03 8.47
N MET A 237 -6.50 17.07 7.63
CA MET A 237 -6.19 16.92 6.19
C MET A 237 -5.13 17.91 5.71
N VAL A 238 -3.86 17.60 5.95
CA VAL A 238 -2.75 18.23 5.20
C VAL A 238 -2.66 17.51 3.84
N GLY A 239 -3.28 18.08 2.81
CA GLY A 239 -3.10 17.67 1.41
C GLY A 239 -3.87 16.43 0.95
N GLY A 240 -4.84 15.91 1.73
CA GLY A 240 -5.71 14.79 1.33
C GLY A 240 -5.04 13.40 1.32
N TRP A 241 -3.79 13.29 1.76
CA TRP A 241 -3.08 12.03 1.93
C TRP A 241 -3.13 11.60 3.40
N ILE A 242 -3.52 10.35 3.63
CA ILE A 242 -3.44 9.67 4.92
C ILE A 242 -2.09 8.94 4.99
N THR A 243 -1.23 9.37 5.91
CA THR A 243 0.09 8.78 6.14
C THR A 243 0.00 7.67 7.19
N VAL A 244 0.19 6.42 6.77
CA VAL A 244 0.24 5.26 7.69
C VAL A 244 1.63 5.12 8.30
N GLU A 245 2.66 5.28 7.46
CA GLU A 245 4.05 5.30 7.90
C GLU A 245 4.84 6.29 7.04
N PRO A 246 5.38 7.38 7.61
CA PRO A 246 6.13 8.38 6.86
C PRO A 246 7.25 7.75 6.00
N GLY A 247 7.29 8.13 4.72
CA GLY A 247 8.27 7.61 3.75
C GLY A 247 8.11 6.12 3.40
N ARG A 248 7.09 5.44 3.89
CA ARG A 248 6.88 4.00 3.64
C ARG A 248 5.48 3.67 3.12
N TYR A 249 4.43 4.26 3.66
CA TYR A 249 3.09 4.01 3.15
C TYR A 249 2.16 5.19 3.40
N ARG A 250 1.58 5.71 2.31
CA ARG A 250 0.52 6.73 2.34
C ARG A 250 -0.49 6.47 1.25
N TYR A 251 -1.74 6.86 1.48
CA TYR A 251 -2.80 6.71 0.50
C TYR A 251 -3.72 7.94 0.50
N ALA A 252 -4.41 8.16 -0.59
CA ALA A 252 -5.41 9.22 -0.74
C ALA A 252 -6.65 8.64 -1.41
N ILE A 253 -7.80 9.24 -1.12
CA ILE A 253 -9.08 8.83 -1.66
C ILE A 253 -9.75 10.06 -2.25
N ASP A 254 -10.04 10.00 -3.54
CA ASP A 254 -10.96 10.90 -4.21
C ASP A 254 -12.27 10.15 -4.45
N TRP A 255 -13.37 10.83 -4.22
CA TRP A 255 -14.71 10.26 -4.22
C TRP A 255 -15.76 11.25 -4.76
N ALA A 256 -15.35 12.40 -5.31
CA ALA A 256 -16.24 13.42 -5.85
C ALA A 256 -17.01 12.98 -7.12
N GLY A 257 -16.60 11.87 -7.74
CA GLY A 257 -17.30 11.20 -8.82
C GLY A 257 -17.04 9.70 -8.76
N ASP A 258 -16.14 9.23 -9.62
CA ASP A 258 -15.57 7.89 -9.51
C ASP A 258 -14.77 7.78 -8.21
N VAL A 259 -14.76 6.60 -7.60
CA VAL A 259 -13.94 6.36 -6.41
C VAL A 259 -12.53 6.02 -6.85
N ILE A 260 -11.57 6.89 -6.56
CA ILE A 260 -10.16 6.75 -6.90
C ILE A 260 -9.35 6.60 -5.62
N VAL A 261 -8.62 5.49 -5.51
CA VAL A 261 -7.67 5.28 -4.43
C VAL A 261 -6.26 5.35 -5.00
N LYS A 262 -5.50 6.32 -4.51
CA LYS A 262 -4.09 6.47 -4.80
C LYS A 262 -3.27 5.98 -3.63
N THR A 263 -2.13 5.36 -3.89
CA THR A 263 -1.22 4.87 -2.85
C THR A 263 0.22 5.06 -3.28
N VAL A 264 1.07 5.43 -2.33
CA VAL A 264 2.52 5.42 -2.49
C VAL A 264 3.10 4.40 -1.52
N ILE A 265 3.86 3.44 -2.06
CA ILE A 265 4.52 2.37 -1.32
C ILE A 265 6.03 2.58 -1.42
N TRP A 266 6.67 2.73 -0.26
CA TRP A 266 8.12 2.88 -0.04
C TRP A 266 8.74 4.07 -0.79
N GLU A 267 7.95 5.12 -1.02
CA GLU A 267 8.29 6.26 -1.91
C GLU A 267 8.88 5.81 -3.25
N TYR A 268 8.50 4.60 -3.68
CA TYR A 268 8.98 3.97 -4.90
C TYR A 268 7.82 3.69 -5.85
N LEU A 269 6.76 3.01 -5.39
CA LEU A 269 5.66 2.60 -6.26
C LEU A 269 4.44 3.49 -6.04
N ALA A 270 4.03 4.20 -7.08
CA ALA A 270 2.73 4.84 -7.16
C ALA A 270 1.71 3.84 -7.69
N THR A 271 0.52 3.81 -7.10
CA THR A 271 -0.60 2.99 -7.57
C THR A 271 -1.87 3.82 -7.60
N GLU A 272 -2.71 3.57 -8.59
CA GLU A 272 -4.04 4.17 -8.72
C GLU A 272 -5.05 3.07 -9.04
N THR A 273 -6.17 3.05 -8.31
CA THR A 273 -7.29 2.17 -8.58
C THR A 273 -8.57 2.98 -8.64
N ARG A 274 -9.39 2.76 -9.66
CA ARG A 274 -10.63 3.52 -9.92
C ARG A 274 -11.82 2.59 -10.05
N TRP A 275 -12.95 3.01 -9.47
CA TRP A 275 -14.27 2.41 -9.65
C TRP A 275 -15.22 3.46 -10.22
N GLU A 276 -15.93 3.10 -11.28
CA GLU A 276 -17.05 3.90 -11.79
C GLU A 276 -18.21 3.86 -10.79
N ARG A 277 -18.88 5.00 -10.61
CA ARG A 277 -20.03 5.14 -9.72
C ARG A 277 -21.31 5.38 -10.50
#